data_AF-A0A2V7HTI6-F1
#
_entry.id   AF-A0A2V7HTI6-F1
#
_cell.length_a   1.000
_cell.length_b   1.000
_cell.length_c   1.000
_cell.angle_alpha   90.00
_cell.angle_beta   90.00
_cell.angle_gamma   90.00
#
_symmetry.space_group_name_H-M   'P 1'
#
loop_
_entity.id
_entity.type
_entity.pdbx_description
1 polymer ?
#
loop_
_entity_poly.entity_id
_entity_poly.type
_entity_poly.pdbx_seq_one_letter_code
_entity_poly.pdbx_strand_id
1 'polypeptide(L)' 'MRDYFVTAFKVLPNLKVTFGEQLIRVYAGTAVNTGYYTFSYIKDGETKTLPARYSFTFLKE' A
#
# COMPACT_ATOMS: atom_id res chain seq x y z
N MET A 1 -12.43 0.16 -3.68
CA MET A 1 -10.99 0.09 -3.32
C MET A 1 -10.65 1.01 -2.15
N ARG A 2 -10.99 2.31 -2.19
CA ARG A 2 -10.77 3.26 -1.07
C ARG A 2 -11.35 2.77 0.26
N ASP A 3 -12.60 2.31 0.26
CA ASP A 3 -13.31 1.92 1.50
C ASP A 3 -12.67 0.73 2.20
N TYR A 4 -12.02 -0.18 1.47
CA TYR A 4 -11.25 -1.28 2.03
C TYR A 4 -10.14 -0.75 2.94
N PHE A 5 -9.33 0.18 2.42
CA PHE A 5 -8.25 0.78 3.18
C PHE A 5 -8.77 1.66 4.32
N VAL A 6 -9.79 2.49 4.07
CA VAL A 6 -10.40 3.33 5.13
C VAL A 6 -10.93 2.47 6.28
N THR A 7 -11.58 1.34 5.97
CA THR A 7 -12.08 0.42 6.99
C THR A 7 -10.93 -0.24 7.75
N ALA A 8 -9.91 -0.72 7.05
CA ALA A 8 -8.73 -1.32 7.68
C ALA A 8 -8.06 -0.36 8.68
N PHE A 9 -7.84 0.91 8.30
CA PHE A 9 -7.26 1.93 9.19
C PHE A 9 -8.15 2.28 10.38
N LYS A 10 -9.47 2.07 10.30
CA LYS A 10 -10.40 2.29 11.42
C LYS A 10 -10.41 1.14 12.42
N VAL A 11 -10.32 -0.12 11.94
CA VAL A 11 -10.56 -1.31 12.77
C VAL A 11 -9.28 -2.00 13.26
N LEU A 12 -8.14 -1.76 12.62
CA LEU A 12 -6.87 -2.41 12.97
C LEU A 12 -6.01 -1.46 13.85
N PRO A 13 -5.79 -1.79 15.14
CA PRO A 13 -4.96 -0.98 16.02
C PRO A 13 -3.51 -0.91 15.53
N ASN A 14 -2.92 0.28 15.60
CA ASN A 14 -1.53 0.53 15.21
C ASN A 14 -1.19 0.04 13.79
N LEU A 15 -2.17 0.08 12.88
CA LEU A 15 -1.92 -0.22 11.47
C LEU A 15 -0.87 0.74 10.89
N LYS A 16 0.18 0.17 10.33
CA LYS A 16 1.26 0.87 9.63
C LYS A 16 1.49 0.25 8.27
N VAL A 17 2.03 1.05 7.35
CA VAL A 17 2.45 0.62 6.02
C VAL A 17 3.91 0.99 5.83
N THR A 18 4.71 0.00 5.45
CA THR A 18 6.10 0.22 5.03
C THR A 18 6.22 -0.12 3.56
N PHE A 19 6.75 0.80 2.77
CA PHE A 19 7.07 0.55 1.37
C PHE A 19 8.43 -0.12 1.25
N GLY A 20 8.51 -1.13 0.38
CA GLY A 20 9.76 -1.76 -0.02
C GLY A 20 10.34 -1.09 -1.26
N GLU A 21 11.01 -1.88 -2.11
CA GLU A 21 11.48 -1.41 -3.42
C GLU A 21 10.31 -0.90 -4.27
N GLN A 22 10.56 0.23 -4.94
CA GLN A 22 9.61 0.90 -5.82
C GLN A 22 10.27 1.12 -7.17
N LEU A 23 9.47 0.98 -8.23
CA LEU A 23 9.89 1.15 -9.60
C LEU A 23 8.87 2.02 -10.33
N ILE A 24 9.32 3.22 -10.69
CA ILE A 24 8.53 4.22 -11.39
C ILE A 24 8.97 4.26 -12.84
N ARG A 25 8.01 4.14 -13.76
CA ARG A 25 8.22 4.29 -15.21
C ARG A 25 7.28 5.37 -15.75
N VAL A 26 7.82 6.28 -16.56
CA VAL A 26 7.05 7.36 -17.16
C VAL A 26 7.02 7.19 -18.68
N TYR A 27 5.83 7.26 -19.25
CA TYR A 27 5.53 7.11 -20.66
C TYR A 27 4.71 8.31 -21.13
N ALA A 28 5.36 9.38 -21.59
CA ALA A 28 4.72 10.60 -22.07
C ALA A 28 3.61 11.14 -21.14
N GLY A 29 2.35 10.78 -21.38
CA GLY A 29 1.18 11.17 -20.58
C GLY A 29 0.80 10.21 -19.45
N THR A 30 1.53 9.12 -19.23
CA THR A 30 1.20 8.09 -18.23
C THR A 30 2.41 7.81 -17.35
N ALA A 31 2.19 7.55 -16.06
CA ALA A 31 3.22 6.99 -15.18
C ALA A 31 2.71 5.71 -14.52
N VAL A 32 3.58 4.70 -14.41
CA VAL A 32 3.30 3.45 -13.72
C VAL A 32 4.26 3.34 -12.54
N ASN A 33 3.73 3.31 -11.32
CA ASN A 33 4.48 3.04 -10.10
C ASN A 33 4.14 1.63 -9.59
N THR A 34 5.11 0.73 -9.61
CA THR A 34 4.98 -0.62 -9.08
C THR A 34 5.90 -0.81 -7.89
N GLY A 35 5.50 -1.59 -6.90
CA GLY A 35 6.39 -1.90 -5.80
C GLY A 35 5.81 -2.88 -4.80
N TYR A 36 6.57 -3.06 -3.72
CA TYR A 36 6.17 -3.85 -2.57
C TYR A 36 5.72 -2.97 -1.43
N TYR A 37 4.79 -3.47 -0.62
CA TYR A 37 4.45 -2.87 0.65
C TYR A 37 4.12 -3.94 1.68
N THR A 38 4.30 -3.62 2.95
CA THR A 38 3.95 -4.49 4.07
C THR A 38 3.04 -3.73 5.01
N PHE A 39 1.84 -4.25 5.25
CA PHE A 39 1.03 -3.83 6.39
C PHE A 39 1.59 -4.46 7.66
N SER A 40 1.59 -3.71 8.76
CA SER A 40 1.77 -4.27 10.10
C SER A 40 0.70 -3.74 11.04
N TYR A 41 0.14 -4.58 11.90
CA TYR A 41 -0.88 -4.19 12.88
C TYR A 41 -0.78 -5.04 14.13
N ILE A 42 -1.38 -4.60 15.23
CA ILE A 42 -1.44 -5.41 16.45
C ILE A 42 -2.70 -6.26 16.44
N LYS A 43 -2.53 -7.55 16.71
CA LYS A 43 -3.61 -8.51 16.95
C LYS A 43 -3.23 -9.39 18.13
N ASP A 44 -4.10 -9.47 19.13
CA ASP A 44 -3.90 -10.27 20.35
C ASP A 44 -2.59 -9.92 21.08
N GLY A 45 -2.20 -8.64 21.07
CA GLY A 45 -0.96 -8.15 21.68
C GLY A 45 0.31 -8.37 20.85
N GLU A 46 0.23 -9.09 19.74
CA GLU A 46 1.36 -9.36 18.85
C GLU A 46 1.33 -8.51 17.58
N THR A 47 2.51 -8.18 17.05
CA THR A 47 2.61 -7.55 15.73
C THR A 47 2.46 -8.60 14.65
N LYS A 48 1.44 -8.44 13.79
CA LYS A 48 1.25 -9.23 12.57
C LYS A 48 1.66 -8.42 11.35
N THR A 49 2.22 -9.08 10.34
CA THR A 49 2.62 -8.46 9.08
C THR A 49 1.93 -9.11 7.89
N LEU A 50 1.65 -8.32 6.86
CA LEU A 50 1.03 -8.76 5.61
C LEU A 50 1.77 -8.10 4.42
N PRO A 51 2.72 -8.81 3.79
CA PRO A 51 3.42 -8.31 2.60
C PRO A 51 2.54 -8.44 1.35
N ALA A 52 2.63 -7.47 0.45
CA ALA A 52 1.87 -7.41 -0.79
C ALA A 52 2.59 -6.58 -1.87
N ARG A 53 2.01 -6.58 -3.08
CA ARG A 53 2.47 -5.80 -4.23
C ARG A 53 1.41 -4.76 -4.63
N TYR A 54 1.86 -3.64 -5.18
CA TYR A 54 0.98 -2.65 -5.78
C TYR A 54 1.43 -2.29 -7.20
N SER A 55 0.48 -1.81 -7.99
CA SER A 55 0.71 -1.15 -9.27
C SER A 55 -0.28 0.01 -9.39
N PHE A 56 0.21 1.23 -9.42
CA PHE A 56 -0.59 2.44 -9.64
C PHE A 56 -0.26 3.02 -11.01
N THR A 57 -1.29 3.27 -11.81
CA THR A 57 -1.18 3.94 -13.10
C THR A 57 -1.77 5.34 -12.96
N PHE A 58 -0.99 6.35 -13.29
CA PHE A 58 -1.35 7.76 -13.28
C PHE A 58 -1.49 8.23 -14.72
N LEU A 59 -2.56 8.94 -15.02
CA LEU A 59 -2.75 9.64 -16.28
C LEU A 59 -2.51 11.14 -16.04
N LYS A 60 -1.75 11.77 -16.92
CA LYS A 60 -1.57 13.22 -16.95
C LYS A 60 -2.82 13.84 -17.57
N GLU A 61 -3.53 14.64 -16.79
CA GLU A 61 -4.60 15.53 -17.27
C GLU A 61 -4.02 16.88 -17.72
#